data_AF-A0A380FH16-F1
#
_entry.id   AF-A0A380FH16-F1
#
_cell.length_a   1.000
_cell.length_b   1.000
_cell.length_c   1.000
_cell.angle_alpha   90.00
_cell.angle_beta   90.00
_cell.angle_gamma   90.00
#
_symmetry.space_group_name_H-M   'P 1'
#
loop_
_entity.id
_entity.type
_entity.pdbx_description
1 polymer ?
#
loop_
_entity_poly.entity_id
_entity_poly.type
_entity_poly.pdbx_seq_one_letter_code
_entity_poly.pdbx_strand_id
1 'polypeptide(L)'
;MSRRKKTAAKKLLEVSNNTAMLTTFNEIDMTNVMNLRKRKKEQFIKDHDGTKLGFMSFFTKAAVAALKKYPEVNAEIDGDDMITKQFYDIGVAVSTDDGLLVPFVRDCDKKNFAEIENENCKPSEKST
;
A
#
# COMPACT_ATOMS: atom_id res chain seq x y z
N MET A 1 -27.67 -8.46 6.90
CA MET A 1 -26.31 -8.26 6.35
C MET A 1 -26.27 -8.65 4.89
N SER A 2 -25.68 -7.84 4.01
CA SER A 2 -25.44 -8.24 2.62
C SER A 2 -24.46 -9.42 2.56
N ARG A 3 -24.52 -10.22 1.49
CA ARG A 3 -23.64 -11.39 1.29
C ARG A 3 -22.16 -11.03 1.34
N ARG A 4 -21.79 -9.86 0.80
CA ARG A 4 -20.43 -9.30 0.87
C ARG A 4 -20.00 -9.00 2.32
N LYS A 5 -20.84 -8.30 3.10
CA LYS A 5 -20.55 -7.96 4.51
C LYS A 5 -20.42 -9.21 5.40
N LYS A 6 -21.26 -10.24 5.19
CA LYS A 6 -21.15 -11.52 5.90
C LYS A 6 -19.81 -12.23 5.62
N THR A 7 -19.36 -12.20 4.37
CA THR A 7 -18.09 -12.84 3.97
C THR A 7 -16.89 -12.11 4.56
N ALA A 8 -16.90 -10.76 4.54
CA ALA A 8 -15.84 -9.95 5.14
C ALA A 8 -15.73 -10.20 6.66
N ALA A 9 -16.86 -10.21 7.38
CA ALA A 9 -16.87 -10.47 8.81
C ALA A 9 -16.31 -11.87 9.16
N LYS A 10 -16.66 -12.89 8.37
CA LYS A 10 -16.11 -14.25 8.56
C LYS A 10 -14.59 -14.27 8.38
N LYS A 11 -14.07 -13.63 7.34
CA LYS A 11 -12.62 -13.55 7.08
C LYS A 11 -11.87 -12.80 8.17
N LEU A 12 -12.41 -11.70 8.67
CA LEU A 12 -11.77 -10.93 9.76
C LEU A 12 -11.67 -11.76 11.05
N LEU A 13 -12.73 -12.50 11.39
CA LEU A 13 -12.73 -13.39 12.55
C LEU A 13 -11.73 -14.54 12.40
N GLU A 14 -11.65 -15.12 11.19
CA GLU A 14 -10.69 -16.17 10.87
C GLU A 14 -9.24 -15.68 11.00
N VAL A 15 -8.92 -14.50 10.46
CA VAL A 15 -7.58 -13.90 10.61
C VAL A 15 -7.25 -13.65 12.07
N SER A 16 -8.18 -13.10 12.85
CA SER A 16 -7.96 -12.83 14.27
C SER A 16 -7.72 -14.08 15.11
N ASN A 17 -8.30 -15.23 14.74
CA ASN A 17 -8.14 -16.47 15.48
C ASN A 17 -6.90 -17.27 15.04
N ASN A 18 -6.53 -17.18 13.77
CA ASN A 18 -5.44 -17.97 13.19
C ASN A 18 -4.06 -17.29 13.31
N THR A 19 -4.02 -15.99 13.64
CA THR A 19 -2.76 -15.24 13.70
C THR A 19 -2.54 -14.61 15.07
N ALA A 20 -1.30 -14.64 15.54
CA ALA A 20 -0.89 -13.91 16.75
C ALA A 20 -0.62 -12.44 16.39
N MET A 21 -1.68 -11.63 16.32
CA MET A 21 -1.57 -10.22 15.96
C MET A 21 -0.98 -9.39 17.12
N LEU A 22 0.18 -8.79 16.87
CA LEU A 22 0.82 -7.84 17.79
C LEU A 22 1.04 -6.51 17.07
N THR A 23 0.92 -5.40 17.79
CA THR A 23 1.06 -4.05 17.24
C THR A 23 2.22 -3.34 17.90
N THR A 24 3.10 -2.76 17.08
CA THR A 24 4.17 -1.86 17.52
C THR A 24 3.91 -0.47 16.99
N PHE A 25 4.33 0.55 17.74
CA PHE A 25 4.10 1.96 17.38
C PHE A 25 5.43 2.69 17.33
N ASN A 26 5.57 3.58 16.35
CA ASN A 26 6.69 4.50 16.21
C ASN A 26 6.17 5.84 15.66
N GLU A 27 6.88 6.92 15.99
CA GLU A 27 6.60 8.26 15.48
C GLU A 27 7.64 8.65 14.41
N ILE A 28 7.22 9.43 13.42
CA ILE A 28 8.09 9.90 12.34
C ILE A 28 7.92 11.40 12.12
N ASP A 29 9.04 12.10 11.89
CA ASP A 29 9.04 13.51 11.50
C ASP A 29 8.81 13.66 9.99
N MET A 30 7.70 14.29 9.62
CA MET A 30 7.29 14.53 8.23
C MET A 30 7.74 15.88 7.68
N THR A 31 8.43 16.72 8.47
CA THR A 31 8.82 18.10 8.10
C THR A 31 9.58 18.15 6.78
N ASN A 32 10.58 17.28 6.62
CA ASN A 32 11.40 17.24 5.42
C ASN A 32 10.62 16.79 4.18
N VAL A 33 9.75 15.79 4.32
CA VAL A 33 8.90 15.28 3.23
C VAL A 33 7.91 16.35 2.78
N MET A 34 7.29 17.06 3.73
CA MET A 34 6.39 18.17 3.43
C MET A 34 7.10 19.31 2.71
N ASN A 35 8.31 19.68 3.15
CA ASN A 35 9.11 20.73 2.52
C ASN A 35 9.58 20.35 1.11
N LEU A 36 9.97 19.08 0.91
CA LEU A 36 10.33 18.56 -0.41
C LEU A 36 9.11 18.59 -1.36
N ARG A 37 7.95 18.14 -0.87
CA ARG A 37 6.70 18.20 -1.62
C ARG A 37 6.35 19.63 -2.02
N LYS A 38 6.40 20.59 -1.10
CA LYS A 38 6.12 22.02 -1.42
C LYS A 38 7.01 22.55 -2.53
N ARG A 39 8.31 22.25 -2.49
CA ARG A 39 9.29 22.73 -3.48
C ARG A 39 9.14 22.07 -4.86
N LYS A 40 8.79 20.79 -4.90
CA LYS A 40 8.82 19.98 -6.13
C LYS A 40 7.46 19.67 -6.73
N LYS A 41 6.36 19.94 -6.02
CA LYS A 41 4.99 19.62 -6.47
C LYS A 41 4.67 20.23 -7.83
N GLU A 42 4.96 21.51 -8.05
CA GLU A 42 4.63 22.17 -9.31
C GLU A 42 5.45 21.65 -10.48
N GLN A 43 6.74 21.41 -10.26
CA GLN A 43 7.63 20.84 -11.26
C GLN A 43 7.23 19.41 -11.61
N PHE A 44 6.92 18.59 -10.59
CA PHE A 44 6.49 17.20 -10.77
C PHE A 44 5.17 17.08 -11.55
N ILE A 45 4.21 17.98 -11.31
CA ILE A 45 2.94 18.01 -12.05
C ILE A 45 3.18 18.33 -13.53
N LYS A 46 4.14 19.24 -13.83
CA LYS A 46 4.51 19.60 -15.21
C LYS A 46 5.24 18.46 -15.93
N ASP A 47 6.15 17.80 -15.24
CA ASP A 47 7.02 16.76 -15.83
C ASP A 47 6.31 15.40 -15.99
N HIS A 48 5.18 15.19 -15.32
CA HIS A 48 4.46 13.90 -15.28
C HIS A 48 2.98 14.03 -15.61
N ASP A 49 2.63 14.77 -16.66
CA ASP A 49 1.27 14.82 -17.26
C ASP A 49 0.12 15.06 -16.26
N GLY A 50 0.33 15.93 -15.27
CA GLY A 50 -0.70 16.29 -14.30
C GLY A 50 -0.78 15.38 -13.06
N THR A 51 0.07 14.35 -12.94
CA THR A 51 0.09 13.49 -11.75
C THR A 51 0.49 14.28 -10.51
N LYS A 52 -0.41 14.33 -9.52
CA LYS A 52 -0.15 15.04 -8.26
C LYS A 52 0.80 14.20 -7.41
N LEU A 53 1.89 14.83 -6.95
CA LEU A 53 2.77 14.20 -5.97
C LEU A 53 2.03 14.03 -4.63
N GLY A 54 1.68 12.79 -4.30
CA GLY A 54 1.09 12.36 -3.04
C GLY A 54 2.15 12.06 -1.98
N PHE A 55 1.69 11.70 -0.78
CA PHE A 55 2.56 11.12 0.26
C PHE A 55 2.66 9.59 0.13
N MET A 56 1.70 8.97 -0.56
CA MET A 56 1.62 7.52 -0.68
C MET A 56 2.84 6.95 -1.37
N SER A 57 3.33 7.57 -2.44
CA SER A 57 4.54 7.12 -3.13
C SER A 57 5.79 7.11 -2.24
N PHE A 58 5.93 8.06 -1.31
CA PHE A 58 7.02 8.03 -0.30
C PHE A 58 6.86 6.85 0.65
N PHE A 59 5.66 6.60 1.15
CA PHE A 59 5.39 5.48 2.06
C PHE A 59 5.56 4.13 1.36
N THR A 60 5.08 3.97 0.14
CA THR A 60 5.25 2.76 -0.66
C THR A 60 6.74 2.49 -0.89
N LYS A 61 7.54 3.49 -1.28
CA LYS A 61 9.00 3.30 -1.46
C LYS A 61 9.73 2.99 -0.16
N ALA A 62 9.36 3.63 0.95
CA ALA A 62 9.92 3.32 2.26
C ALA A 62 9.57 1.89 2.70
N ALA A 63 8.32 1.46 2.48
CA ALA A 63 7.88 0.09 2.76
C ALA A 63 8.64 -0.94 1.92
N VAL A 64 8.81 -0.72 0.61
CA VAL A 64 9.64 -1.61 -0.24
C VAL A 64 11.08 -1.68 0.27
N ALA A 65 11.67 -0.56 0.67
CA ALA A 65 13.04 -0.56 1.22
C ALA A 65 13.12 -1.37 2.53
N ALA A 66 12.11 -1.27 3.39
CA ALA A 66 12.01 -2.07 4.60
C ALA A 66 11.84 -3.57 4.28
N LEU A 67 10.95 -3.93 3.34
CA LEU A 67 10.73 -5.32 2.91
C LEU A 67 11.97 -5.94 2.26
N LYS A 68 12.80 -5.15 1.57
CA LYS A 68 14.10 -5.59 1.05
C LYS A 68 15.11 -5.89 2.16
N LYS A 69 15.08 -5.13 3.25
CA LYS A 69 15.98 -5.32 4.40
C LYS A 69 15.51 -6.47 5.32
N TYR A 70 14.20 -6.67 5.42
CA TYR A 70 13.57 -7.69 6.27
C TYR A 70 12.67 -8.60 5.42
N PRO A 71 13.26 -9.60 4.73
CA PRO A 71 12.51 -10.46 3.80
C PRO A 71 11.44 -11.31 4.49
N GLU A 72 11.62 -11.62 5.78
CA GLU A 72 10.66 -12.37 6.61
C GLU A 72 9.29 -11.69 6.68
N VAL A 73 9.24 -10.35 6.60
CA VAL A 73 7.99 -9.58 6.61
C VAL A 73 7.22 -9.71 5.29
N ASN A 74 7.90 -10.05 4.19
CA ASN A 74 7.28 -10.29 2.88
C ASN A 74 6.91 -11.77 2.65
N ALA A 75 7.07 -12.62 3.66
CA ALA A 75 6.78 -14.05 3.55
C ALA A 75 5.31 -14.35 3.86
N GLU A 76 4.83 -15.45 3.29
CA GLU A 76 3.54 -16.06 3.62
C GLU A 76 3.78 -17.37 4.37
N ILE A 77 2.90 -17.68 5.32
CA ILE A 77 2.92 -18.97 6.04
C ILE A 77 1.89 -19.86 5.36
N ASP A 78 2.34 -20.96 4.77
CA ASP A 78 1.48 -22.01 4.18
C ASP A 78 1.64 -23.29 4.98
N GLY A 79 0.73 -23.52 5.94
CA GLY A 79 0.83 -24.62 6.89
C GLY A 79 2.06 -24.48 7.78
N ASP A 80 3.02 -25.41 7.60
CA ASP A 80 4.28 -25.45 8.34
C ASP A 80 5.46 -24.80 7.59
N ASP A 81 5.24 -24.39 6.34
CA ASP A 81 6.28 -23.80 5.48
C ASP A 81 6.18 -22.27 5.41
N MET A 82 7.34 -21.59 5.44
CA MET A 82 7.43 -20.15 5.21
C MET A 82 7.89 -19.88 3.77
N ILE A 83 6.99 -19.30 2.97
CA ILE A 83 7.24 -18.98 1.56
C ILE A 83 7.63 -17.51 1.43
N THR A 84 8.91 -17.25 1.17
CA THR A 84 9.41 -15.88 0.94
C THR A 84 9.17 -15.45 -0.50
N LYS A 85 8.44 -14.34 -0.70
CA LYS A 85 8.15 -13.79 -2.03
C LYS A 85 9.26 -12.85 -2.50
N GLN A 86 9.67 -12.98 -3.76
CA GLN A 86 10.71 -12.14 -4.39
C GLN A 86 10.13 -10.96 -5.19
N PHE A 87 8.83 -10.71 -5.08
CA PHE A 87 8.15 -9.57 -5.67
C PHE A 87 7.56 -8.68 -4.57
N TYR A 88 7.41 -7.40 -4.88
CA TYR A 88 6.97 -6.37 -3.93
C TYR A 88 5.66 -5.74 -4.40
N ASP A 89 4.56 -6.41 -4.05
CA ASP A 89 3.21 -5.95 -4.33
C ASP A 89 2.61 -5.36 -3.05
N ILE A 90 2.22 -4.08 -3.09
CA ILE A 90 1.71 -3.37 -1.92
C ILE A 90 0.22 -3.10 -2.11
N GLY A 91 -0.58 -3.62 -1.18
CA GLY A 91 -2.00 -3.29 -1.07
C GLY A 91 -2.21 -1.91 -0.46
N VAL A 92 -3.00 -1.07 -1.11
CA VAL A 92 -3.35 0.27 -0.62
C VAL A 92 -4.85 0.30 -0.34
N ALA A 93 -5.24 0.60 0.89
CA ALA A 93 -6.65 0.70 1.24
C ALA A 93 -7.24 2.02 0.72
N VAL A 94 -8.28 1.93 -0.10
CA VAL A 94 -8.99 3.07 -0.69
C VAL A 94 -10.46 3.01 -0.25
N SER A 95 -10.96 4.13 0.26
CA SER A 95 -12.37 4.27 0.61
C SER A 95 -13.18 4.60 -0.63
N THR A 96 -14.27 3.87 -0.85
CA THR A 96 -15.28 4.12 -1.89
C THR A 96 -16.66 4.25 -1.24
N ASP A 97 -17.65 4.74 -1.99
CA ASP A 97 -19.03 4.91 -1.48
C ASP A 97 -19.66 3.57 -1.05
N ASP A 98 -19.24 2.47 -1.70
CA ASP A 98 -19.71 1.11 -1.41
C ASP A 98 -18.92 0.39 -0.31
N GLY A 99 -17.84 0.99 0.21
CA GLY A 99 -17.04 0.45 1.32
C GLY A 99 -15.54 0.63 1.18
N LEU A 100 -14.77 -0.28 1.79
CA LEU A 100 -13.31 -0.27 1.71
C LEU A 100 -12.85 -1.30 0.67
N LEU A 101 -12.07 -0.86 -0.32
CA LEU A 101 -11.43 -1.71 -1.31
C LEU A 101 -9.90 -1.63 -1.13
N VAL A 102 -9.19 -2.73 -1.38
CA VAL A 102 -7.74 -2.77 -1.33
C VAL A 102 -7.19 -3.18 -2.71
N PRO A 103 -6.93 -2.22 -3.61
CA PRO A 103 -6.14 -2.45 -4.82
C PRO A 103 -4.67 -2.74 -4.50
N PHE A 104 -4.01 -3.48 -5.40
CA PHE A 104 -2.60 -3.79 -5.32
C PHE A 104 -1.80 -3.00 -6.36
N VAL A 105 -0.75 -2.32 -5.90
CA VAL A 105 0.29 -1.75 -6.77
C VAL A 105 1.36 -2.82 -6.96
N ARG A 106 1.51 -3.32 -8.18
CA ARG A 106 2.43 -4.43 -8.48
C ARG A 106 3.87 -3.96 -8.72
N ASP A 107 4.88 -4.77 -8.45
CA ASP A 107 6.30 -4.46 -8.77
C ASP A 107 6.73 -3.04 -8.30
N CYS A 108 6.38 -2.68 -7.06
CA CYS A 108 6.62 -1.33 -6.53
C CYS A 108 8.12 -0.96 -6.46
N ASP A 109 9.00 -1.95 -6.49
CA ASP A 109 10.44 -1.78 -6.46
C ASP A 109 10.99 -1.18 -7.77
N LYS A 110 10.42 -1.57 -8.91
CA LYS A 110 10.83 -1.10 -10.25
C LYS A 110 10.18 0.22 -10.65
N LYS A 111 9.07 0.60 -9.99
CA LYS A 111 8.26 1.77 -10.38
C LYS A 111 8.81 3.09 -9.88
N ASN A 112 8.64 4.16 -10.65
CA ASN A 112 8.95 5.52 -10.22
C ASN A 112 7.83 6.14 -9.37
N PHE A 113 8.11 7.24 -8.68
CA PHE A 113 7.11 7.94 -7.85
C PHE A 113 5.84 8.30 -8.64
N ALA A 114 5.99 8.75 -9.90
CA ALA A 114 4.86 9.09 -10.76
C ALA A 114 4.01 7.86 -11.14
N GLU A 115 4.66 6.72 -11.39
CA GLU A 115 3.97 5.48 -11.75
C GLU A 115 3.17 4.94 -10.56
N ILE A 116 3.74 5.00 -9.35
CA ILE A 116 3.06 4.59 -8.11
C ILE A 116 1.84 5.48 -7.84
N GLU A 117 1.98 6.82 -7.96
CA GLU A 117 0.83 7.72 -7.77
C GLU A 117 -0.24 7.53 -8.85
N ASN A 118 0.14 7.29 -10.10
CA ASN A 118 -0.80 7.01 -11.17
C ASN A 118 -1.56 5.69 -10.96
N GLU A 119 -0.88 4.66 -10.47
CA GLU A 119 -1.52 3.38 -10.19
C GLU A 119 -2.36 3.40 -8.90
N ASN A 120 -2.06 4.30 -7.96
CA ASN A 120 -2.93 4.60 -6.82
C ASN A 120 -4.17 5.43 -7.22
N CYS A 121 -4.09 6.22 -8.30
CA CYS A 121 -5.20 7.04 -8.77
C CYS A 121 -6.18 6.27 -9.67
N LYS A 122 -5.70 5.31 -10.45
CA LYS A 122 -6.52 4.44 -11.33
C LYS A 122 -7.54 3.49 -10.67
N PRO A 123 -7.39 3.01 -9.42
CA PRO A 123 -8.32 2.04 -8.84
C PRO A 123 -9.70 2.62 -8.54
N SER A 124 -9.83 3.94 -8.41
CA SER A 124 -11.13 4.60 -8.21
C SER A 124 -12.04 4.50 -9.44
N GLU A 125 -11.50 4.26 -10.64
CA GLU A 125 -12.27 4.17 -11.88
C GLU A 125 -12.57 2.72 -12.32
N LYS A 126 -11.74 1.75 -11.91
CA LYS A 126 -11.87 0.34 -12.33
C LYS A 126 -12.72 -0.52 -11.39
N SER A 127 -13.37 0.08 -10.41
CA SER A 127 -14.23 -0.61 -9.44
C SER A 127 -15.71 -0.47 -9.76
N THR A 128 -16.08 -0.69 -11.03
CA THR A 128 -17.46 -1.05 -11.44
C THR A 128 -17.46 -2.44 -12.04
#